data_AF-A0A2W6U803-F1
#
_entry.id   AF-A0A2W6U803-F1
#
_cell.length_a   1.000
_cell.length_b   1.000
_cell.length_c   1.000
_cell.angle_alpha   90.00
_cell.angle_beta   90.00
_cell.angle_gamma   90.00
#
_symmetry.space_group_name_H-M   'P 1'
#
loop_
_entity.id
_entity.type
_entity.pdbx_description
1 polymer ?
#
loop_
_entity_poly.entity_id
_entity_poly.type
_entity_poly.pdbx_seq_one_letter_code
_entity_poly.pdbx_strand_id
1 'polypeptide(L)'
;RPARAVLAERFGDPTAATAWLDDEFVPRVAKRGAEIIAVRGSSSAASAANAAISHVRDSVLGTGPDGAWTSAAVLSHGEYGVAEGLYSSFPVTSDGSGYRIVEGLEVDDRARARIDASVAELVAERDAVRGLGLI
;
A
#
# COMPACT_ATOMS: atom_id res chain seq x y z
N ARG A 1 -16.60 5.74 -10.69
CA ARG A 1 -16.36 7.18 -10.38
C ARG A 1 -15.01 7.30 -9.68
N PRO A 2 -14.14 8.25 -10.02
CA PRO A 2 -12.87 8.44 -9.33
C PRO A 2 -13.07 8.79 -7.85
N ALA A 3 -12.27 8.20 -6.95
CA ALA A 3 -12.40 8.40 -5.51
C ALA A 3 -12.31 9.88 -5.10
N ARG A 4 -11.41 10.66 -5.73
CA ARG A 4 -11.25 12.10 -5.45
C ARG A 4 -12.52 12.90 -5.71
N ALA A 5 -13.26 12.60 -6.77
CA ALA A 5 -14.51 13.28 -7.07
C ALA A 5 -15.60 12.95 -6.04
N VAL A 6 -15.65 11.69 -5.57
CA VAL A 6 -16.58 11.29 -4.50
C VAL A 6 -16.23 11.98 -3.17
N LEU A 7 -14.95 12.09 -2.85
CA LEU A 7 -14.50 12.77 -1.63
C LEU A 7 -14.76 14.27 -1.69
N ALA A 8 -14.49 14.93 -2.82
CA ALA A 8 -14.76 16.35 -3.00
C ALA A 8 -16.25 16.66 -2.84
N GLU A 9 -17.14 15.84 -3.40
CA GLU A 9 -18.59 15.98 -3.18
C GLU A 9 -18.96 15.82 -1.70
N ARG A 10 -18.41 14.80 -1.03
CA ARG A 10 -18.68 14.53 0.38
C ARG A 10 -18.23 15.64 1.33
N PHE A 11 -17.07 16.23 1.06
CA PHE A 11 -16.45 17.23 1.92
C PHE A 11 -16.69 18.67 1.45
N GLY A 12 -17.49 18.87 0.40
CA GLY A 12 -17.88 20.17 -0.14
C GLY A 12 -16.93 20.70 -1.22
N ASP A 13 -15.62 20.46 -1.10
CA ASP A 13 -14.64 20.83 -2.10
C ASP A 13 -13.37 19.92 -2.11
N PRO A 14 -12.50 20.03 -3.15
CA PRO A 14 -11.27 19.25 -3.23
C PRO A 14 -10.23 19.54 -2.13
N THR A 15 -10.21 20.76 -1.56
CA THR A 15 -9.27 21.17 -0.51
C THR A 15 -9.63 20.49 0.80
N ALA A 16 -10.90 20.56 1.21
CA ALA A 16 -11.42 19.87 2.38
C ALA A 16 -11.28 18.35 2.27
N ALA A 17 -11.51 17.79 1.08
CA ALA A 17 -11.26 16.37 0.81
C ALA A 17 -9.78 16.00 0.98
N THR A 18 -8.86 16.87 0.53
CA THR A 18 -7.41 16.64 0.67
C THR A 18 -6.97 16.75 2.13
N ALA A 19 -7.46 17.74 2.88
CA ALA A 19 -7.19 17.87 4.31
C ALA A 19 -7.65 16.61 5.08
N TRP A 20 -8.85 16.11 4.81
CA TRP A 20 -9.30 14.85 5.42
C TRP A 20 -8.41 13.66 5.04
N LEU A 21 -7.94 13.58 3.79
CA LEU A 21 -7.00 12.53 3.39
C LEU A 21 -5.67 12.60 4.15
N ASP A 22 -5.15 13.81 4.35
CA ASP A 22 -3.84 14.07 4.96
C ASP A 22 -3.84 13.94 6.48
N ASP A 23 -4.87 14.50 7.12
CA ASP A 23 -4.90 14.69 8.57
C ASP A 23 -5.63 13.55 9.28
N GLU A 24 -6.57 12.89 8.62
CA GLU A 24 -7.43 11.87 9.22
C GLU A 24 -7.20 10.48 8.60
N PHE A 25 -7.39 10.34 7.29
CA PHE A 25 -7.40 9.02 6.65
C PHE A 25 -6.03 8.34 6.68
N VAL A 26 -4.98 8.98 6.14
CA VAL A 26 -3.63 8.41 6.07
C VAL A 26 -3.09 8.09 7.47
N PRO A 27 -3.12 9.02 8.46
CA PRO A 27 -2.58 8.75 9.79
C PRO A 27 -3.34 7.64 10.50
N ARG A 28 -4.67 7.59 10.36
CA ARG A 28 -5.49 6.56 11.02
C ARG A 28 -5.25 5.17 10.44
N VAL A 29 -5.10 5.04 9.12
CA VAL A 29 -4.73 3.77 8.49
C VAL A 29 -3.35 3.31 8.97
N ALA A 30 -2.35 4.20 8.93
CA ALA A 30 -0.99 3.89 9.37
C ALA A 30 -0.91 3.47 10.85
N LYS A 31 -1.74 4.09 11.72
CA LYS A 31 -1.75 3.83 13.17
C LYS A 31 -2.76 2.77 13.60
N ARG A 32 -3.50 2.15 12.67
CA ARG A 32 -4.63 1.28 13.02
C ARG A 32 -4.22 0.09 13.89
N GLY A 33 -3.05 -0.50 13.65
CA GLY A 33 -2.56 -1.61 14.48
C GLY A 33 -2.37 -1.20 15.95
N ALA A 34 -1.78 -0.03 16.19
CA ALA A 34 -1.60 0.52 17.53
C ALA A 34 -2.94 0.84 18.20
N GLU A 35 -3.91 1.40 17.46
CA GLU A 35 -5.27 1.62 17.98
C GLU A 35 -5.94 0.31 18.42
N ILE A 36 -5.79 -0.76 17.64
CA ILE A 36 -6.35 -2.07 18.01
C ILE A 36 -5.71 -2.62 19.28
N ILE A 37 -4.39 -2.49 19.42
CA ILE A 37 -3.67 -2.90 20.64
C ILE A 37 -4.16 -2.11 21.85
N ALA A 38 -4.30 -0.79 21.72
CA ALA A 38 -4.77 0.07 22.81
C ALA A 38 -6.18 -0.33 23.30
N VAL A 39 -7.07 -0.73 22.40
CA VAL A 39 -8.45 -1.09 22.74
C VAL A 39 -8.59 -2.55 23.21
N ARG A 40 -7.88 -3.50 22.58
CA ARG A 40 -8.04 -4.94 22.85
C ARG A 40 -7.01 -5.50 23.82
N GLY A 41 -5.99 -4.74 24.19
CA GLY A 41 -4.84 -5.23 24.97
C GLY A 41 -4.00 -6.29 24.24
N SER A 42 -4.24 -6.50 22.94
CA SER A 42 -3.60 -7.54 22.12
C SER A 42 -3.60 -7.12 20.66
N SER A 43 -2.72 -7.76 19.87
CA SER A 43 -2.58 -7.46 18.44
C SER A 43 -3.84 -7.80 17.63
N SER A 44 -3.90 -7.26 16.42
CA SER A 44 -4.98 -7.46 15.45
C SER A 44 -4.88 -8.83 14.73
N ALA A 45 -4.71 -9.91 15.50
CA ALA A 45 -4.40 -11.25 14.98
C ALA A 45 -5.43 -11.78 13.96
N ALA A 46 -6.73 -11.69 14.26
CA ALA A 46 -7.77 -12.23 13.38
C ALA A 46 -7.85 -11.49 12.02
N SER A 47 -7.76 -10.15 12.03
CA SER A 47 -7.77 -9.37 10.79
C SER A 47 -6.47 -9.56 10.00
N ALA A 48 -5.33 -9.72 10.68
CA ALA A 48 -4.06 -10.05 10.01
C ALA A 48 -4.12 -11.43 9.33
N ALA A 49 -4.68 -12.44 10.01
CA ALA A 49 -4.89 -13.76 9.43
C ALA A 49 -5.81 -13.70 8.20
N ASN A 50 -6.90 -12.94 8.28
CA ASN A 50 -7.81 -12.75 7.15
C ASN A 50 -7.13 -12.05 5.95
N ALA A 51 -6.29 -11.04 6.22
CA ALA A 51 -5.51 -10.35 5.19
C ALA A 51 -4.51 -11.30 4.52
N ALA A 52 -3.81 -12.15 5.30
CA ALA A 52 -2.90 -13.15 4.77
C ALA A 52 -3.63 -14.20 3.91
N ILE A 53 -4.79 -14.69 4.35
CA ILE A 53 -5.63 -15.61 3.57
C ILE A 53 -6.05 -14.96 2.25
N SER A 54 -6.51 -13.70 2.30
CA SER A 54 -6.95 -12.97 1.12
C SER A 54 -5.79 -12.74 0.14
N HIS A 55 -4.61 -12.39 0.66
CA HIS A 55 -3.40 -12.19 -0.14
C HIS A 55 -2.98 -13.46 -0.89
N VAL A 56 -2.97 -14.63 -0.24
CA VAL A 56 -2.63 -15.89 -0.92
C VAL A 56 -3.74 -16.28 -1.89
N ARG A 57 -5.01 -16.13 -1.50
CA ARG A 57 -6.16 -16.42 -2.35
C ARG A 57 -6.08 -15.63 -3.65
N ASP A 58 -5.88 -14.32 -3.57
CA ASP A 58 -5.87 -13.45 -4.74
C ASP A 58 -4.61 -13.70 -5.61
N SER A 59 -3.48 -14.08 -5.00
CA SER A 59 -2.29 -14.50 -5.74
C SER A 59 -2.52 -15.79 -6.54
N VAL A 60 -3.25 -16.76 -5.99
CA VAL A 60 -3.39 -18.13 -6.54
C VAL A 60 -4.64 -18.27 -7.41
N LEU A 61 -5.72 -17.57 -7.08
CA LEU A 61 -7.01 -17.64 -7.79
C LEU A 61 -7.24 -16.42 -8.70
N GLY A 62 -6.37 -15.41 -8.62
CA GLY A 62 -6.48 -14.16 -9.34
C GLY A 62 -7.24 -13.06 -8.59
N THR A 63 -7.04 -11.81 -9.00
CA THR A 63 -7.61 -10.60 -8.33
C THR A 63 -9.07 -10.30 -8.72
N GLY A 64 -9.73 -11.23 -9.43
CA GLY A 64 -11.13 -11.11 -9.86
C GLY A 64 -11.30 -10.55 -11.28
N PRO A 65 -12.55 -10.42 -11.77
CA PRO A 65 -12.84 -9.92 -13.11
C PRO A 65 -12.57 -8.41 -13.27
N ASP A 66 -12.54 -7.95 -14.53
CA ASP A 66 -12.62 -6.54 -14.92
C ASP A 66 -11.49 -5.61 -14.44
N GLY A 67 -10.25 -6.11 -14.38
CA GLY A 67 -9.09 -5.28 -14.05
C GLY A 67 -9.05 -4.84 -12.58
N ALA A 68 -9.76 -5.55 -11.71
CA ALA A 68 -9.63 -5.39 -10.27
C ALA A 68 -8.20 -5.67 -9.82
N TRP A 69 -7.65 -4.75 -9.03
CA TRP A 69 -6.32 -4.86 -8.44
C TRP A 69 -6.39 -4.94 -6.91
N THR A 70 -5.31 -5.37 -6.29
CA THR A 70 -5.10 -5.33 -4.84
C THR A 70 -3.73 -4.70 -4.54
N SER A 71 -3.31 -4.73 -3.27
CA SER A 71 -1.98 -4.30 -2.87
C SER A 71 -1.14 -5.51 -2.43
N ALA A 72 0.07 -5.61 -2.94
CA ALA A 72 1.03 -6.62 -2.52
C ALA A 72 2.45 -6.03 -2.51
N ALA A 73 3.22 -6.40 -1.49
CA ALA A 73 4.66 -6.19 -1.51
C ALA A 73 5.32 -7.19 -2.46
N VAL A 74 5.87 -6.70 -3.56
CA VAL A 74 6.56 -7.50 -4.58
C VAL A 74 7.91 -6.89 -4.89
N LEU A 75 8.79 -7.68 -5.51
CA LEU A 75 10.11 -7.21 -5.94
C LEU A 75 9.93 -6.15 -7.03
N SER A 76 10.47 -4.95 -6.81
CA SER A 76 10.47 -3.90 -7.82
C SER A 76 11.55 -4.12 -8.87
N HIS A 77 11.22 -3.75 -10.10
CA HIS A 77 12.11 -3.63 -11.26
C HIS A 77 12.25 -2.17 -11.74
N GLY A 78 11.96 -1.18 -10.88
CA GLY A 78 12.03 0.25 -11.23
C GLY A 78 10.68 0.95 -11.36
N GLU A 79 9.57 0.22 -11.20
CA GLU A 79 8.22 0.74 -11.40
C GLU A 79 7.95 1.91 -10.48
N TYR A 80 7.31 2.95 -11.02
CA TYR A 80 6.99 4.18 -10.30
C TYR A 80 8.20 4.85 -9.62
N GLY A 81 9.44 4.60 -10.08
CA GLY A 81 10.66 5.16 -9.49
C GLY A 81 11.09 4.51 -8.17
N VAL A 82 10.50 3.36 -7.81
CA VAL A 82 10.97 2.55 -6.70
C VAL A 82 12.24 1.82 -7.13
N ALA A 83 13.29 1.82 -6.30
CA ALA A 83 14.57 1.22 -6.68
C ALA A 83 14.44 -0.30 -6.90
N GLU A 84 15.06 -0.79 -7.98
CA GLU A 84 15.11 -2.22 -8.31
C GLU A 84 15.70 -3.04 -7.16
N GLY A 85 15.12 -4.21 -6.92
CA GLY A 85 15.56 -5.14 -5.88
C GLY A 85 14.95 -4.88 -4.50
N LEU A 86 14.13 -3.83 -4.34
CA LEU A 86 13.35 -3.62 -3.12
C LEU A 86 12.03 -4.37 -3.18
N TYR A 87 11.67 -5.03 -2.07
CA TYR A 87 10.28 -5.42 -1.84
C TYR A 87 9.49 -4.20 -1.37
N SER A 88 8.57 -3.72 -2.21
CA SER A 88 7.70 -2.58 -1.92
C SER A 88 6.26 -2.88 -2.33
N SER A 89 5.29 -2.22 -1.69
CA SER A 89 3.87 -2.44 -1.97
C SER A 89 3.43 -1.68 -3.21
N PHE A 90 2.86 -2.38 -4.18
CA PHE A 90 2.33 -1.82 -5.43
C PHE A 90 0.85 -2.16 -5.63
N PRO A 91 0.12 -1.40 -6.46
CA PRO A 91 -1.09 -1.92 -7.07
C PRO A 91 -0.73 -3.11 -7.98
N VAL A 92 -1.37 -4.24 -7.75
CA VAL A 92 -1.07 -5.50 -8.47
C VAL A 92 -2.33 -6.19 -8.95
N THR A 93 -2.19 -6.93 -10.05
CA THR A 93 -3.19 -7.89 -10.54
C THR A 93 -2.61 -9.30 -10.50
N SER A 94 -3.47 -10.31 -10.50
CA SER A 94 -3.06 -11.72 -10.67
C SER A 94 -4.08 -12.46 -11.52
N ASP A 95 -3.60 -13.37 -12.38
CA ASP A 95 -4.39 -14.38 -13.10
C ASP A 95 -4.29 -15.78 -12.47
N GLY A 96 -3.74 -15.86 -11.26
CA GLY A 96 -3.45 -17.11 -10.55
C GLY A 96 -2.00 -17.60 -10.68
N SER A 97 -1.16 -16.93 -11.49
CA SER A 97 0.29 -17.21 -11.58
C SER A 97 1.16 -16.35 -10.66
N GLY A 98 0.55 -15.59 -9.76
CA GLY A 98 1.22 -14.61 -8.90
C GLY A 98 0.95 -13.17 -9.31
N TYR A 99 1.47 -12.24 -8.50
CA TYR A 99 1.22 -10.82 -8.69
C TYR A 99 2.07 -10.19 -9.79
N ARG A 100 1.44 -9.31 -10.56
CA ARG A 100 2.09 -8.40 -11.51
C ARG A 100 1.71 -6.97 -11.20
N ILE A 101 2.70 -6.08 -11.23
CA ILE A 101 2.49 -4.66 -10.98
C ILE A 101 1.60 -4.09 -12.07
N VAL A 102 0.61 -3.31 -11.65
CA VAL A 102 -0.19 -2.50 -12.56
C VAL A 102 0.64 -1.27 -12.90
N GLU A 103 0.86 -1.01 -14.19
CA GLU A 103 1.61 0.14 -14.69
C GLU A 103 0.69 1.21 -15.30
N GLY A 104 1.25 2.38 -15.61
CA GLY A 104 0.53 3.45 -16.30
C GLY A 104 -0.41 4.28 -15.42
N LEU A 105 -0.30 4.18 -14.09
CA LEU A 105 -1.06 5.04 -13.19
C LEU A 105 -0.36 6.39 -13.01
N GLU A 106 -1.16 7.46 -13.08
CA GLU A 106 -0.70 8.81 -12.78
C GLU A 106 -0.39 8.94 -11.28
N VAL A 107 0.83 9.37 -10.98
CA VAL A 107 1.30 9.66 -9.62
C VAL A 107 1.47 11.16 -9.50
N ASP A 108 0.54 11.82 -8.81
CA ASP A 108 0.66 13.25 -8.54
C ASP A 108 1.70 13.57 -7.46
N ASP A 109 2.08 14.84 -7.34
CA ASP A 109 3.12 15.29 -6.42
C ASP A 109 2.85 14.88 -4.95
N ARG A 110 1.57 14.89 -4.54
CA ARG A 110 1.14 14.48 -3.20
C ARG A 110 1.40 12.99 -2.95
N ALA A 111 1.12 12.14 -3.93
CA ALA A 111 1.39 10.71 -3.87
C ALA A 111 2.89 10.43 -3.98
N ARG A 112 3.58 11.10 -4.90
CA ARG A 112 5.03 11.01 -5.12
C ARG A 112 5.80 11.22 -3.82
N ALA A 113 5.56 12.34 -3.14
CA ALA A 113 6.24 12.65 -1.87
C ALA A 113 6.07 11.56 -0.80
N ARG A 114 4.90 10.91 -0.75
CA ARG A 114 4.62 9.83 0.22
C ARG A 114 5.26 8.50 -0.17
N ILE A 115 5.22 8.17 -1.46
CA ILE A 115 5.90 6.98 -1.99
C ILE A 115 7.40 7.10 -1.73
N ASP A 116 8.00 8.24 -2.07
CA ASP A 116 9.44 8.45 -1.90
C ASP A 116 9.87 8.39 -0.43
N ALA A 117 9.06 8.95 0.49
CA ALA A 117 9.32 8.84 1.92
C ALA A 117 9.31 7.38 2.41
N SER A 118 8.31 6.59 2.00
CA SER A 118 8.22 5.18 2.38
C SER A 118 9.32 4.33 1.73
N VAL A 119 9.70 4.63 0.48
CA VAL A 119 10.81 3.96 -0.22
C VAL A 119 12.15 4.27 0.44
N ALA A 120 12.36 5.50 0.91
CA ALA A 120 13.56 5.85 1.66
C ALA A 120 13.71 5.03 2.95
N GLU A 121 12.62 4.74 3.66
CA GLU A 121 12.63 3.83 4.80
C GLU A 121 13.03 2.40 4.39
N LEU A 122 12.47 1.86 3.31
CA LEU A 122 12.84 0.54 2.79
C LEU A 122 14.32 0.45 2.38
N VAL A 123 14.86 1.51 1.78
CA VAL A 123 16.30 1.61 1.46
C VAL A 123 17.14 1.57 2.73
N ALA A 124 16.75 2.33 3.76
CA ALA A 124 17.45 2.33 5.04
C ALA A 124 17.42 0.95 5.73
N GLU A 125 16.28 0.26 5.70
CA GLU A 125 16.15 -1.11 6.23
C GLU A 125 17.03 -2.10 5.47
N ARG A 126 17.04 -2.04 4.13
CA ARG A 126 17.92 -2.87 3.29
C ARG A 126 19.39 -2.63 3.63
N ASP A 127 19.80 -1.38 3.75
CA ASP A 127 21.19 -1.03 4.02
C ASP A 127 21.60 -1.44 5.44
N ALA A 128 20.67 -1.38 6.40
CA ALA A 128 20.87 -1.90 7.75
C ALA A 128 21.10 -3.43 7.74
N VAL A 129 20.26 -4.21 7.05
CA VAL A 129 20.45 -5.68 6.99
C VAL A 129 21.71 -6.08 6.21
N ARG A 130 22.11 -5.30 5.19
CA ARG A 130 23.40 -5.46 4.50
C ARG A 130 24.57 -5.17 5.44
N GLY A 131 24.49 -4.12 6.25
CA GLY A 131 25.49 -3.80 7.27
C GLY A 131 25.69 -4.92 8.30
N LEU A 132 24.65 -5.75 8.52
CA LEU A 132 24.70 -6.95 9.36
C LEU A 132 25.22 -8.21 8.61
N GLY A 133 25.49 -8.12 7.31
CA GLY A 133 25.94 -9.24 6.49
C GLY A 133 24.87 -10.31 6.25
N LEU A 134 23.59 -9.95 6.32
CA LEU A 134 22.47 -10.87 6.07
C LEU A 134 22.12 -10.99 4.57
N ILE A 135 22.59 -10.05 3.75
CA ILE A 135 22.50 -9.99 2.28
C ILE A 135 23.74 -9.36 1.66
#